data_AF-A0A523VLX9-F1
#
_entry.id   AF-A0A523VLX9-F1
#
_cell.length_a   1.000
_cell.length_b   1.000
_cell.length_c   1.000
_cell.angle_alpha   90.00
_cell.angle_beta   90.00
_cell.angle_gamma   90.00
#
_symmetry.space_group_name_H-M   'P 1'
#
loop_
_entity.id
_entity.type
_entity.pdbx_description
1 polymer ?
#
loop_
_entity_poly.entity_id
_entity_poly.type
_entity_poly.pdbx_seq_one_letter_code
_entity_poly.pdbx_strand_id
1 'polypeptide(L)'
;FWFISTFLNTSLVEGDKKSQEIEKQVRERLSNLKKEDIYYKIRDEIGDNIIEMAKQISISCKWIPYLENFPYEDENSQKKYDTLGFFQFDVEYYKNEPSKKESIKSSFIQQIPQILLAFLRNYSTKEENIGIIFDLESPIYVFVTSNKTKPESIEWTQENIDKFKKIIGYWTEIYSGQWEDYSETLYDRRIESNLSNRLSELHFIRRNSGFIYMAEENYENFFESYMKEFVLIPTPRMRAVLFALRLINESLDLLFLKTQTEEFKNVEAIEDKIKNLRLLRGLIQTNLSVIYNELDYNRRQHYTTVLKHLLYEFEIENIVNRINEKFNIIYDSMHSLYNKKNEEIQKRTEKGLNLLNLLFGAGILADLGGVIMLALSIQEGDFVSIILNSIIAIIISGILITTILFNIYMRYHVKESKISKTVDAVIEDTKGNIVLIKRKYPPFQGFYALPGGFIETGEKPQQTLLREVKEETNLNVKIIGKIGIFDEEGRDPRGTIHSTAYKCLVDDTSNMRNGDDSKEVELISKERLKDLELAFDHKKIIKESNIFD
;
A
#
# COMPACT_ATOMS: atom_id res chain seq x y z
N PHE A 1 -1.72 -4.15 -29.17
CA PHE A 1 -0.58 -3.89 -28.27
C PHE A 1 -1.01 -4.13 -26.84
N TRP A 2 -0.25 -4.93 -26.10
CA TRP A 2 -0.46 -5.09 -24.66
C TRP A 2 0.73 -4.55 -23.90
N PHE A 3 0.50 -3.98 -22.71
CA PHE A 3 1.55 -3.40 -21.89
C PHE A 3 1.41 -3.81 -20.44
N ILE A 4 2.52 -4.19 -19.85
CA ILE A 4 2.62 -4.42 -18.40
C ILE A 4 3.78 -3.59 -17.86
N SER A 5 3.47 -2.65 -16.97
CA SER A 5 4.47 -1.85 -16.25
C SER A 5 5.34 -2.78 -15.41
N THR A 6 6.64 -2.51 -15.33
CA THR A 6 7.58 -3.41 -14.66
C THR A 6 8.80 -2.66 -14.14
N PHE A 7 9.28 -3.06 -12.97
CA PHE A 7 10.60 -2.73 -12.46
C PHE A 7 11.59 -3.86 -12.75
N LEU A 8 12.79 -3.51 -13.20
CA LEU A 8 13.92 -4.43 -13.35
C LEU A 8 15.08 -4.03 -12.45
N ASN A 9 15.77 -5.06 -11.95
CA ASN A 9 17.12 -4.97 -11.45
C ASN A 9 18.06 -5.35 -12.61
N THR A 10 18.66 -4.36 -13.25
CA THR A 10 19.50 -4.57 -14.44
C THR A 10 20.82 -5.27 -14.12
N SER A 11 21.23 -5.31 -12.84
CA SER A 11 22.38 -6.11 -12.39
C SER A 11 22.08 -7.62 -12.35
N LEU A 12 20.81 -8.00 -12.27
CA LEU A 12 20.37 -9.41 -12.20
C LEU A 12 19.72 -9.89 -13.50
N VAL A 13 19.03 -9.00 -14.22
CA VAL A 13 18.19 -9.35 -15.37
C VAL A 13 18.46 -8.40 -16.54
N GLU A 14 18.76 -8.99 -17.69
CA GLU A 14 18.84 -8.26 -18.95
C GLU A 14 17.45 -8.23 -19.61
N GLY A 15 16.87 -7.03 -19.75
CA GLY A 15 15.49 -6.84 -20.21
C GLY A 15 15.18 -7.48 -21.56
N ASP A 16 16.10 -7.37 -22.54
CA ASP A 16 15.92 -7.94 -23.87
C ASP A 16 15.87 -9.47 -23.85
N LYS A 17 16.83 -10.12 -23.17
CA LYS A 17 16.81 -11.58 -22.99
C LYS A 17 15.55 -12.03 -22.27
N LYS A 18 15.14 -11.29 -21.24
CA LYS A 18 13.93 -11.60 -20.47
C LYS A 18 12.66 -11.44 -21.32
N SER A 19 12.60 -10.45 -22.21
CA SER A 19 11.48 -10.30 -23.14
C SER A 19 11.33 -11.50 -24.09
N GLN A 20 12.44 -12.05 -24.60
CA GLN A 20 12.43 -13.24 -25.45
C GLN A 20 11.97 -14.50 -24.69
N GLU A 21 12.41 -14.65 -23.44
CA GLU A 21 11.99 -15.72 -22.55
C GLU A 21 10.49 -15.66 -22.26
N ILE A 22 9.99 -14.48 -21.89
CA ILE A 22 8.56 -14.23 -21.66
C ILE A 22 7.77 -14.49 -22.94
N GLU A 23 8.21 -13.98 -24.10
CA GLU A 23 7.54 -14.24 -25.39
C GLU A 23 7.35 -15.75 -25.62
N LYS A 24 8.42 -16.53 -25.44
CA LYS A 24 8.39 -17.99 -25.62
C LYS A 24 7.39 -18.65 -24.68
N GLN A 25 7.45 -18.35 -23.38
CA GLN A 25 6.55 -18.95 -22.39
C GLN A 25 5.10 -18.53 -22.59
N VAL A 26 4.85 -17.29 -23.00
CA VAL A 26 3.50 -16.81 -23.34
C VAL A 26 2.95 -17.55 -24.56
N ARG A 27 3.75 -17.71 -25.62
CA ARG A 27 3.32 -18.50 -26.80
C ARG A 27 2.97 -19.94 -26.43
N GLU A 28 3.82 -20.60 -25.65
CA GLU A 28 3.57 -21.96 -25.17
C GLU A 28 2.31 -22.04 -24.31
N ARG A 29 2.10 -21.07 -23.43
CA ARG A 29 0.91 -20.98 -22.59
C ARG A 29 -0.37 -20.84 -23.43
N LEU A 30 -0.35 -19.98 -24.45
CA LEU A 30 -1.51 -19.75 -25.33
C LEU A 30 -1.81 -20.97 -26.21
N SER A 31 -0.80 -21.68 -26.71
CA SER A 31 -1.00 -22.90 -27.50
C SER A 31 -1.65 -24.04 -26.70
N ASN A 32 -1.35 -24.08 -25.39
CA ASN A 32 -1.82 -25.12 -24.47
C ASN A 32 -3.04 -24.66 -23.63
N LEU A 33 -3.71 -23.58 -24.02
CA LEU A 33 -4.85 -23.05 -23.29
C LEU A 33 -6.02 -24.04 -23.31
N LYS A 34 -6.61 -24.27 -22.13
CA LYS A 34 -7.78 -25.14 -21.95
C LYS A 34 -8.99 -24.33 -21.48
N LYS A 35 -10.19 -24.92 -21.56
CA LYS A 35 -11.41 -24.26 -21.09
C LYS A 35 -11.35 -23.94 -19.60
N GLU A 36 -10.68 -24.77 -18.81
CA GLU A 36 -10.54 -24.58 -17.36
C GLU A 36 -9.77 -23.32 -17.00
N ASP A 37 -8.90 -22.85 -17.90
CA ASP A 37 -8.12 -21.62 -17.73
C ASP A 37 -8.97 -20.36 -17.92
N ILE A 38 -10.16 -20.49 -18.52
CA ILE A 38 -11.09 -19.40 -18.77
C ILE A 38 -11.97 -19.19 -17.55
N TYR A 39 -12.23 -17.92 -17.26
CA TYR A 39 -13.07 -17.49 -16.14
C TYR A 39 -14.41 -18.26 -16.13
N TYR A 40 -14.66 -18.95 -15.02
CA TYR A 40 -15.73 -19.95 -14.93
C TYR A 40 -17.12 -19.43 -15.32
N LYS A 41 -17.40 -18.14 -15.08
CA LYS A 41 -18.70 -17.52 -15.38
C LYS A 41 -19.01 -17.37 -16.87
N ILE A 42 -18.00 -17.46 -17.74
CA ILE A 42 -18.09 -17.25 -19.19
C ILE A 42 -17.53 -18.40 -20.01
N ARG A 43 -16.95 -19.38 -19.33
CA ARG A 43 -16.29 -20.55 -19.92
C ARG A 43 -17.20 -21.27 -20.91
N ASP A 44 -18.46 -21.49 -20.55
CA ASP A 44 -19.40 -22.26 -21.38
C ASP A 44 -19.97 -21.43 -22.54
N GLU A 45 -20.04 -20.11 -22.39
CA GLU A 45 -20.61 -19.21 -23.39
C GLU A 45 -19.62 -18.88 -24.53
N ILE A 46 -18.36 -18.60 -24.19
CA ILE A 46 -17.38 -18.06 -25.15
C ILE A 46 -16.03 -18.78 -25.15
N GLY A 47 -15.87 -19.83 -24.32
CA GLY A 47 -14.57 -20.45 -24.09
C GLY A 47 -13.90 -21.04 -25.34
N ASP A 48 -14.68 -21.69 -26.20
CA ASP A 48 -14.16 -22.24 -27.46
C ASP A 48 -13.60 -21.16 -28.38
N ASN A 49 -14.32 -20.03 -28.50
CA ASN A 49 -13.90 -18.89 -29.32
C ASN A 49 -12.59 -18.28 -28.80
N ILE A 50 -12.42 -18.16 -27.48
CA ILE A 50 -11.19 -17.64 -26.87
C ILE A 50 -10.02 -18.58 -27.11
N ILE A 51 -10.22 -19.90 -27.00
CA ILE A 51 -9.17 -20.90 -27.24
C ILE A 51 -8.76 -20.90 -28.70
N GLU A 52 -9.71 -20.88 -29.63
CA GLU A 52 -9.43 -20.76 -31.07
C GLU A 52 -8.62 -19.49 -31.34
N MET A 53 -9.09 -18.35 -30.84
CA MET A 53 -8.41 -17.07 -31.03
C MET A 53 -7.00 -17.08 -30.45
N ALA A 54 -6.81 -17.63 -29.23
CA ALA A 54 -5.51 -17.71 -28.57
C ALA A 54 -4.48 -18.53 -29.35
N LYS A 55 -4.91 -19.63 -29.98
CA LYS A 55 -4.04 -20.47 -30.82
C LYS A 55 -3.61 -19.80 -32.12
N GLN A 56 -4.33 -18.78 -32.56
CA GLN A 56 -4.07 -18.06 -33.82
C GLN A 56 -3.47 -16.66 -33.61
N ILE A 57 -2.86 -16.42 -32.45
CA ILE A 57 -2.17 -15.15 -32.15
C ILE A 57 -0.71 -15.22 -32.58
N SER A 58 -0.28 -14.19 -33.31
CA SER A 58 1.13 -13.82 -33.43
C SER A 58 1.46 -12.79 -32.36
N ILE A 59 2.50 -13.05 -31.56
CA ILE A 59 2.91 -12.17 -30.46
C ILE A 59 4.41 -11.90 -30.48
N SER A 60 4.85 -10.65 -30.37
CA SER A 60 6.26 -10.33 -30.11
C SER A 60 6.38 -9.54 -28.82
N CYS A 61 7.33 -9.89 -27.94
CA CYS A 61 7.55 -9.17 -26.68
C CYS A 61 8.85 -8.36 -26.76
N LYS A 62 8.81 -7.12 -26.25
CA LYS A 62 9.97 -6.24 -26.13
C LYS A 62 9.99 -5.58 -24.76
N TRP A 63 11.18 -5.46 -24.18
CA TRP A 63 11.41 -4.60 -23.03
C TRP A 63 11.57 -3.15 -23.52
N ILE A 64 10.88 -2.21 -22.89
CA ILE A 64 11.02 -0.79 -23.17
C ILE A 64 11.36 -0.08 -21.85
N PRO A 65 12.64 0.31 -21.63
CA PRO A 65 13.01 1.11 -20.47
C PRO A 65 12.37 2.49 -20.57
N TYR A 66 12.02 3.07 -19.43
CA TYR A 66 11.44 4.41 -19.37
C TYR A 66 12.16 5.32 -18.37
N LEU A 67 12.19 4.96 -17.08
CA LEU A 67 12.98 5.68 -16.07
C LEU A 67 14.16 4.81 -15.66
N GLU A 68 15.30 5.07 -16.28
CA GLU A 68 16.59 4.48 -15.90
C GLU A 68 17.17 5.22 -14.69
N ASN A 69 17.99 4.53 -13.88
CA ASN A 69 18.54 5.05 -12.63
C ASN A 69 17.45 5.48 -11.63
N PHE A 70 16.40 4.66 -11.51
CA PHE A 70 15.30 4.83 -10.59
C PHE A 70 15.43 3.80 -9.44
N PRO A 71 16.13 4.14 -8.34
CA PRO A 71 16.56 3.18 -7.32
C PRO A 71 15.42 2.82 -6.34
N TYR A 72 14.47 2.01 -6.81
CA TYR A 72 13.37 1.51 -5.98
C TYR A 72 13.81 0.34 -5.11
N GLU A 73 13.42 0.37 -3.84
CA GLU A 73 13.64 -0.71 -2.88
C GLU A 73 12.30 -1.14 -2.29
N ASP A 74 12.00 -2.43 -2.38
CA ASP A 74 10.76 -2.98 -1.84
C ASP A 74 10.84 -3.13 -0.30
N GLU A 75 9.88 -2.53 0.40
CA GLU A 75 9.91 -2.43 1.86
C GLU A 75 9.79 -3.78 2.58
N ASN A 76 9.11 -4.75 1.97
CA ASN A 76 8.87 -6.06 2.57
C ASN A 76 10.04 -7.03 2.32
N SER A 77 10.52 -7.08 1.08
CA SER A 77 11.56 -8.03 0.66
C SER A 77 12.99 -7.49 0.68
N GLN A 78 13.16 -6.16 0.82
CA GLN A 78 14.45 -5.46 0.75
C GLN A 78 15.18 -5.64 -0.60
N LYS A 79 14.44 -6.06 -1.64
CA LYS A 79 14.95 -6.19 -3.00
C LYS A 79 15.04 -4.83 -3.67
N LYS A 80 16.08 -4.65 -4.49
CA LYS A 80 16.38 -3.38 -5.18
C LYS A 80 16.15 -3.51 -6.68
N TYR A 81 15.69 -2.42 -7.27
CA TYR A 81 15.41 -2.26 -8.69
C TYR A 81 15.91 -0.89 -9.12
N ASP A 82 16.34 -0.78 -10.36
CA ASP A 82 17.04 0.42 -10.87
C ASP A 82 16.41 0.99 -12.13
N THR A 83 15.47 0.26 -12.75
CA THR A 83 14.87 0.67 -14.01
C THR A 83 13.37 0.42 -13.98
N LEU A 84 12.57 1.47 -14.21
CA LEU A 84 11.15 1.38 -14.47
C LEU A 84 10.91 1.40 -15.98
N GLY A 85 10.03 0.52 -16.46
CA GLY A 85 9.64 0.47 -17.85
C GLY A 85 8.39 -0.38 -18.03
N PHE A 86 8.26 -1.00 -19.18
CA PHE A 86 7.17 -1.92 -19.47
C PHE A 86 7.58 -2.96 -20.50
N PHE A 87 7.01 -4.15 -20.39
CA PHE A 87 7.02 -5.11 -21.48
C PHE A 87 5.88 -4.78 -22.43
N GLN A 88 6.21 -4.58 -23.71
CA GLN A 88 5.26 -4.38 -24.80
C GLN A 88 5.09 -5.68 -25.56
N PHE A 89 3.84 -6.11 -25.73
CA PHE A 89 3.46 -7.21 -26.59
C PHE A 89 2.80 -6.68 -27.86
N ASP A 90 3.47 -6.88 -29.00
CA ASP A 90 2.93 -6.63 -30.33
C ASP A 90 2.10 -7.86 -30.71
N VAL A 91 0.77 -7.71 -30.72
CA VAL A 91 -0.18 -8.82 -30.90
C VAL A 91 -1.00 -8.63 -32.15
N GLU A 92 -0.99 -9.65 -33.00
CA GLU A 92 -1.84 -9.74 -34.18
C GLU A 92 -2.69 -11.01 -34.12
N TYR A 93 -4.01 -10.81 -34.02
CA TYR A 93 -5.01 -11.88 -34.04
C TYR A 93 -5.27 -12.33 -35.47
N TYR A 94 -5.40 -13.65 -35.69
CA TYR A 94 -5.71 -14.22 -37.01
C TYR A 94 -4.76 -13.74 -38.12
N LYS A 95 -3.46 -13.61 -37.81
CA LYS A 95 -2.43 -13.17 -38.78
C LYS A 95 -2.45 -14.01 -40.06
N ASN A 96 -2.68 -15.32 -39.91
CA ASN A 96 -2.72 -16.27 -41.02
C ASN A 96 -4.12 -16.46 -41.62
N GLU A 97 -5.18 -15.92 -40.99
CA GLU A 97 -6.58 -16.05 -41.44
C GLU A 97 -7.32 -14.68 -41.38
N PRO A 98 -6.93 -13.67 -42.19
CA PRO A 98 -7.42 -12.29 -42.01
C PRO A 98 -8.94 -12.11 -42.07
N SER A 99 -9.67 -12.98 -42.78
CA SER A 99 -11.14 -12.94 -42.84
C SER A 99 -11.80 -13.15 -41.47
N LYS A 100 -11.17 -13.91 -40.56
CA LYS A 100 -11.66 -14.11 -39.20
C LYS A 100 -11.51 -12.87 -38.32
N LYS A 101 -10.69 -11.88 -38.69
CA LYS A 101 -10.58 -10.62 -37.94
C LYS A 101 -11.94 -9.90 -37.80
N GLU A 102 -12.85 -10.07 -38.75
CA GLU A 102 -14.21 -9.51 -38.69
C GLU A 102 -15.10 -10.14 -37.59
N SER A 103 -14.78 -11.36 -37.15
CA SER A 103 -15.50 -12.06 -36.08
C SER A 103 -14.99 -11.72 -34.68
N ILE A 104 -13.93 -10.91 -34.55
CA ILE A 104 -13.37 -10.54 -33.25
C ILE A 104 -14.35 -9.62 -32.52
N LYS A 105 -14.91 -10.11 -31.41
CA LYS A 105 -15.69 -9.30 -30.49
C LYS A 105 -14.79 -8.56 -29.51
N SER A 106 -15.16 -7.33 -29.15
CA SER A 106 -14.41 -6.52 -28.18
C SER A 106 -14.27 -7.22 -26.83
N SER A 107 -15.30 -7.97 -26.41
CA SER A 107 -15.30 -8.79 -25.20
C SER A 107 -14.26 -9.91 -25.19
N PHE A 108 -13.78 -10.36 -26.35
CA PHE A 108 -12.79 -11.42 -26.47
C PHE A 108 -11.35 -10.91 -26.31
N ILE A 109 -11.09 -9.70 -26.79
CA ILE A 109 -9.73 -9.13 -26.92
C ILE A 109 -9.00 -9.09 -25.57
N GLN A 110 -9.71 -8.89 -24.46
CA GLN A 110 -9.10 -8.79 -23.13
C GLN A 110 -9.04 -10.09 -22.33
N GLN A 111 -9.74 -11.15 -22.74
CA GLN A 111 -9.69 -12.41 -22.01
C GLN A 111 -8.27 -12.98 -21.97
N ILE A 112 -7.58 -12.88 -23.10
CA ILE A 112 -6.23 -13.42 -23.24
C ILE A 112 -5.21 -12.65 -22.38
N PRO A 113 -5.18 -11.31 -22.39
CA PRO A 113 -4.44 -10.51 -21.41
C PRO A 113 -4.76 -10.86 -19.94
N GLN A 114 -6.01 -11.15 -19.59
CA GLN A 114 -6.37 -11.53 -18.23
C GLN A 114 -5.81 -12.91 -17.84
N ILE A 115 -5.88 -13.88 -18.75
CA ILE A 115 -5.24 -15.19 -18.59
C ILE A 115 -3.73 -15.04 -18.45
N LEU A 116 -3.14 -14.15 -19.26
CA LEU A 116 -1.72 -13.83 -19.20
C LEU A 116 -1.33 -13.22 -17.85
N LEU A 117 -2.16 -12.33 -17.29
CA LEU A 117 -1.91 -11.74 -15.97
C LEU A 117 -1.81 -12.82 -14.88
N ALA A 118 -2.69 -13.83 -14.90
CA ALA A 118 -2.63 -14.96 -13.98
C ALA A 118 -1.37 -15.82 -14.18
N PHE A 119 -0.95 -16.03 -15.43
CA PHE A 119 0.33 -16.68 -15.73
C PHE A 119 1.51 -15.85 -15.17
N LEU A 120 1.52 -14.54 -15.38
CA LEU A 120 2.59 -13.66 -14.93
C LEU A 120 2.70 -13.61 -13.41
N ARG A 121 1.58 -13.70 -12.68
CA ARG A 121 1.59 -13.86 -11.20
C ARG A 121 2.35 -15.12 -10.75
N ASN A 122 2.19 -16.24 -11.45
CA ASN A 122 2.95 -17.46 -11.15
C ASN A 122 4.39 -17.40 -11.67
N TYR A 123 4.61 -16.73 -12.79
CA TYR A 123 5.95 -16.53 -13.35
C TYR A 123 6.81 -15.67 -12.41
N SER A 124 6.25 -14.62 -11.82
CA SER A 124 6.98 -13.69 -10.94
C SER A 124 7.41 -14.28 -9.61
N THR A 125 6.79 -15.37 -9.14
CA THR A 125 7.15 -16.02 -7.86
C THR A 125 8.35 -16.97 -7.97
N LYS A 126 8.78 -17.31 -9.19
CA LYS A 126 9.95 -18.17 -9.40
C LYS A 126 11.24 -17.48 -8.95
N GLU A 127 12.15 -18.23 -8.33
CA GLU A 127 13.44 -17.70 -7.84
C GLU A 127 14.29 -17.05 -8.95
N GLU A 128 14.24 -17.59 -10.17
CA GLU A 128 14.96 -17.02 -11.33
C GLU A 128 14.46 -15.63 -11.76
N ASN A 129 13.31 -15.18 -11.24
CA ASN A 129 12.67 -13.91 -11.57
C ASN A 129 12.72 -12.87 -10.44
N ILE A 130 13.58 -13.08 -9.44
CA ILE A 130 13.76 -12.18 -8.29
C ILE A 130 14.09 -10.73 -8.71
N GLY A 131 14.73 -10.52 -9.86
CA GLY A 131 15.07 -9.20 -10.38
C GLY A 131 13.94 -8.47 -11.12
N ILE A 132 12.69 -8.92 -11.03
CA ILE A 132 11.55 -8.37 -11.76
C ILE A 132 10.36 -8.13 -10.83
N ILE A 133 9.74 -6.94 -10.90
CA ILE A 133 8.41 -6.69 -10.33
C ILE A 133 7.47 -6.22 -11.42
N PHE A 134 6.48 -7.03 -11.74
CA PHE A 134 5.38 -6.67 -12.64
C PHE A 134 4.28 -5.90 -11.90
N ASP A 135 3.60 -5.00 -12.61
CA ASP A 135 2.33 -4.43 -12.16
C ASP A 135 1.20 -5.45 -12.31
N LEU A 136 1.08 -6.35 -11.34
CA LEU A 136 0.12 -7.46 -11.36
C LEU A 136 -1.24 -7.09 -10.79
N GLU A 137 -1.32 -5.99 -10.05
CA GLU A 137 -2.57 -5.50 -9.45
C GLU A 137 -3.42 -4.69 -10.44
N SER A 138 -2.78 -4.06 -11.43
CA SER A 138 -3.50 -3.46 -12.54
C SER A 138 -3.77 -4.49 -13.65
N PRO A 139 -4.89 -4.40 -14.38
CA PRO A 139 -5.07 -5.17 -15.61
C PRO A 139 -3.96 -4.85 -16.62
N ILE A 140 -3.55 -5.85 -17.42
CA ILE A 140 -2.67 -5.59 -18.58
C ILE A 140 -3.36 -4.58 -19.49
N TYR A 141 -2.67 -3.49 -19.79
CA TYR A 141 -3.26 -2.43 -20.62
C TYR A 141 -3.35 -2.90 -22.07
N VAL A 142 -4.53 -2.78 -22.68
CA VAL A 142 -4.78 -3.26 -24.05
C VAL A 142 -5.08 -2.09 -24.96
N PHE A 143 -4.16 -1.80 -25.86
CA PHE A 143 -4.34 -0.81 -26.92
C PHE A 143 -4.59 -1.53 -28.25
N VAL A 144 -5.79 -1.40 -28.79
CA VAL A 144 -6.21 -2.00 -30.07
C VAL A 144 -6.09 -0.97 -31.17
N THR A 145 -5.66 -1.42 -32.35
CA THR A 145 -5.63 -0.59 -33.54
C THR A 145 -6.34 -1.29 -34.68
N SER A 146 -7.13 -0.56 -35.46
CA SER A 146 -7.78 -1.11 -36.63
C SER A 146 -7.75 -0.15 -37.80
N ASN A 147 -7.60 -0.69 -39.00
CA ASN A 147 -7.77 0.06 -40.24
C ASN A 147 -9.19 -0.08 -40.84
N LYS A 148 -10.04 -0.93 -40.23
CA LYS A 148 -11.42 -1.20 -40.62
C LYS A 148 -12.30 -1.33 -39.39
N THR A 149 -13.41 -0.62 -39.34
CA THR A 149 -14.41 -0.79 -38.28
C THR A 149 -15.73 -1.22 -38.89
N LYS A 150 -16.22 -2.36 -38.45
CA LYS A 150 -17.56 -2.85 -38.76
C LYS A 150 -18.24 -3.20 -37.44
N PRO A 151 -18.67 -2.19 -36.68
CA PRO A 151 -19.17 -2.47 -35.36
C PRO A 151 -20.48 -3.26 -35.45
N GLU A 152 -20.62 -4.33 -34.66
CA GLU A 152 -21.90 -5.00 -34.45
C GLU A 152 -22.85 -4.01 -33.78
N SER A 153 -24.10 -3.88 -34.28
CA SER A 153 -25.14 -3.13 -33.59
C SER A 153 -25.46 -3.82 -32.27
N ILE A 154 -25.15 -3.19 -31.15
CA ILE A 154 -25.47 -3.71 -29.82
C ILE A 154 -26.63 -2.88 -29.26
N GLU A 155 -27.71 -3.53 -28.83
CA GLU A 155 -28.72 -2.86 -28.01
C GLU A 155 -28.19 -2.75 -26.58
N TRP A 156 -28.11 -1.54 -26.04
CA TRP A 156 -27.67 -1.35 -24.66
C TRP A 156 -28.89 -1.35 -23.79
N THR A 157 -29.01 -2.45 -23.08
CA THR A 157 -29.95 -2.66 -21.99
C THR A 157 -29.12 -2.89 -20.73
N GLN A 158 -29.68 -2.63 -19.56
CA GLN A 158 -29.02 -2.90 -18.29
C GLN A 158 -28.53 -4.37 -18.21
N GLU A 159 -29.30 -5.30 -18.75
CA GLU A 159 -28.93 -6.72 -18.86
C GLU A 159 -27.67 -6.94 -19.71
N ASN A 160 -27.59 -6.30 -20.90
CA ASN A 160 -26.42 -6.40 -21.76
C ASN A 160 -25.19 -5.74 -21.12
N ILE A 161 -25.36 -4.62 -20.43
CA ILE A 161 -24.30 -3.96 -19.65
C ILE A 161 -23.75 -4.91 -18.58
N ASP A 162 -24.62 -5.52 -17.79
CA ASP A 162 -24.22 -6.42 -16.71
C ASP A 162 -23.57 -7.70 -17.25
N LYS A 163 -24.05 -8.19 -18.40
CA LYS A 163 -23.41 -9.28 -19.13
C LYS A 163 -22.00 -8.92 -19.59
N PHE A 164 -21.79 -7.72 -20.18
CA PHE A 164 -20.46 -7.27 -20.60
C PHE A 164 -19.52 -7.10 -19.40
N LYS A 165 -19.98 -6.47 -18.31
CA LYS A 165 -19.20 -6.35 -17.06
C LYS A 165 -18.78 -7.71 -16.49
N LYS A 166 -19.67 -8.70 -16.53
CA LYS A 166 -19.39 -10.07 -16.10
C LYS A 166 -18.36 -10.77 -17.00
N ILE A 167 -18.37 -10.50 -18.30
CA ILE A 167 -17.42 -11.10 -19.26
C ILE A 167 -16.03 -10.49 -19.10
N ILE A 168 -15.94 -9.17 -19.05
CA ILE A 168 -14.68 -8.44 -19.15
C ILE A 168 -13.99 -8.28 -17.77
N GLY A 169 -14.74 -8.49 -16.69
CA GLY A 169 -14.29 -8.33 -15.30
C GLY A 169 -14.54 -6.92 -14.77
N TYR A 170 -14.83 -6.80 -13.47
CA TYR A 170 -15.17 -5.53 -12.80
C TYR A 170 -14.12 -4.43 -12.95
N TRP A 171 -12.86 -4.80 -13.19
CA TRP A 171 -11.74 -3.88 -13.28
C TRP A 171 -11.47 -3.37 -14.69
N THR A 172 -12.09 -3.97 -15.71
CA THR A 172 -11.75 -3.63 -17.09
C THR A 172 -12.90 -2.91 -17.77
N GLU A 173 -12.71 -1.61 -17.99
CA GLU A 173 -13.56 -0.84 -18.88
C GLU A 173 -13.21 -1.22 -20.33
N ILE A 174 -13.78 -2.32 -20.83
CA ILE A 174 -14.15 -2.35 -22.25
C ILE A 174 -15.58 -1.86 -22.31
N TYR A 175 -15.71 -0.57 -22.55
CA TYR A 175 -16.81 -0.11 -23.35
C TYR A 175 -16.23 0.21 -24.72
N SER A 176 -16.28 -0.74 -25.66
CA SER A 176 -16.48 -0.34 -27.04
C SER A 176 -17.93 0.15 -27.08
N GLY A 177 -18.13 1.43 -26.76
CA GLY A 177 -19.44 2.05 -26.77
C GLY A 177 -20.08 1.86 -28.14
N GLN A 178 -20.94 0.86 -28.24
CA GLN A 178 -21.80 0.62 -29.37
C GLN A 178 -23.26 0.74 -28.95
N TRP A 179 -23.60 1.75 -28.08
CA TRP A 179 -24.87 2.53 -28.08
C TRP A 179 -25.86 2.49 -26.88
N GLU A 180 -25.48 3.15 -25.80
CA GLU A 180 -26.33 3.88 -24.85
C GLU A 180 -27.06 5.15 -25.36
N ASP A 181 -28.15 5.11 -26.14
CA ASP A 181 -28.81 6.30 -26.77
C ASP A 181 -28.02 7.00 -27.91
N TYR A 182 -28.72 7.45 -28.95
CA TYR A 182 -28.17 8.13 -30.14
C TYR A 182 -28.85 9.51 -30.33
N SER A 183 -28.98 10.26 -29.24
CA SER A 183 -29.34 11.67 -29.31
C SER A 183 -28.19 12.52 -29.88
N GLU A 184 -28.53 13.55 -30.67
CA GLU A 184 -27.55 14.48 -31.27
C GLU A 184 -26.58 15.07 -30.21
N THR A 185 -27.08 15.32 -29.00
CA THR A 185 -26.29 15.83 -27.86
C THR A 185 -25.26 14.85 -27.29
N LEU A 186 -25.43 13.53 -27.47
CA LEU A 186 -24.43 12.53 -27.06
C LEU A 186 -23.38 12.31 -28.17
N TYR A 187 -23.79 12.44 -29.43
CA TYR A 187 -22.86 12.53 -30.56
C TYR A 187 -21.94 13.75 -30.38
N ASP A 188 -22.48 14.92 -30.04
CA ASP A 188 -21.71 16.13 -29.78
C ASP A 188 -20.71 15.97 -28.62
N ARG A 189 -21.11 15.38 -27.48
CA ARG A 189 -20.19 15.06 -26.36
C ARG A 189 -19.10 14.04 -26.71
N ARG A 190 -19.35 13.13 -27.66
CA ARG A 190 -18.35 12.16 -28.12
C ARG A 190 -17.39 12.77 -29.13
N ILE A 191 -17.85 13.73 -29.94
CA ILE A 191 -17.00 14.64 -30.68
C ILE A 191 -16.17 15.51 -29.72
N GLU A 192 -16.71 15.94 -28.58
CA GLU A 192 -15.95 16.69 -27.54
C GLU A 192 -14.82 15.87 -26.89
N SER A 193 -15.04 14.56 -26.65
CA SER A 193 -14.01 13.65 -26.12
C SER A 193 -13.14 13.01 -27.20
N ASN A 194 -13.40 13.31 -28.47
CA ASN A 194 -12.61 12.81 -29.59
C ASN A 194 -11.28 13.57 -29.61
N LEU A 195 -10.19 12.85 -29.36
CA LEU A 195 -8.86 13.45 -29.40
C LEU A 195 -8.49 13.90 -30.83
N SER A 196 -9.15 13.37 -31.88
CA SER A 196 -8.94 13.72 -33.28
C SER A 196 -10.20 14.31 -33.93
N ASN A 197 -10.12 15.51 -34.50
CA ASN A 197 -11.28 16.13 -35.16
C ASN A 197 -11.66 15.50 -36.52
N ARG A 198 -11.09 14.35 -36.90
CA ARG A 198 -11.26 13.72 -38.21
C ARG A 198 -12.02 12.41 -38.10
N LEU A 199 -13.10 12.23 -38.85
CA LEU A 199 -13.85 10.96 -38.89
C LEU A 199 -13.02 9.78 -39.42
N SER A 200 -11.95 10.05 -40.18
CA SER A 200 -11.01 9.04 -40.65
C SER A 200 -10.01 8.57 -39.58
N GLU A 201 -10.02 9.17 -38.38
CA GLU A 201 -9.11 8.89 -37.26
C GLU A 201 -9.90 9.00 -35.94
N LEU A 202 -10.28 7.88 -35.32
CA LEU A 202 -11.04 7.87 -34.07
C LEU A 202 -10.21 7.26 -32.94
N HIS A 203 -10.02 8.02 -31.85
CA HIS A 203 -9.22 7.58 -30.71
C HIS A 203 -10.05 7.57 -29.43
N PHE A 204 -10.05 6.43 -28.74
CA PHE A 204 -10.62 6.31 -27.40
C PHE A 204 -9.54 5.80 -26.46
N ILE A 205 -9.29 6.51 -25.38
CA ILE A 205 -8.35 6.08 -24.35
C ILE A 205 -9.07 6.10 -23.00
N ARG A 206 -9.02 4.97 -22.31
CA ARG A 206 -9.55 4.75 -20.97
C ARG A 206 -8.44 4.23 -20.07
N ARG A 207 -8.73 4.10 -18.77
CA ARG A 207 -7.75 3.61 -17.78
C ARG A 207 -7.09 2.28 -18.14
N ASN A 208 -7.87 1.33 -18.66
CA ASN A 208 -7.41 -0.05 -18.88
C ASN A 208 -7.40 -0.48 -20.35
N SER A 209 -7.90 0.38 -21.25
CA SER A 209 -7.96 0.07 -22.67
C SER A 209 -7.78 1.31 -23.54
N GLY A 210 -7.38 1.08 -24.78
CA GLY A 210 -7.27 2.10 -25.81
C GLY A 210 -7.69 1.54 -27.15
N PHE A 211 -8.24 2.39 -28.02
CA PHE A 211 -8.58 2.07 -29.39
C PHE A 211 -8.18 3.21 -30.32
N ILE A 212 -7.48 2.88 -31.39
CA ILE A 212 -7.26 3.75 -32.55
C ILE A 212 -7.90 3.09 -33.76
N TYR A 213 -8.82 3.80 -34.39
CA TYR A 213 -9.24 3.52 -35.76
C TYR A 213 -8.63 4.55 -36.70
N MET A 214 -8.11 4.09 -37.82
CA MET A 214 -7.73 4.95 -38.94
C MET A 214 -8.26 4.35 -40.24
N ALA A 215 -8.62 5.17 -41.23
CA ALA A 215 -8.84 4.64 -42.58
C ALA A 215 -7.56 3.97 -43.10
N GLU A 216 -7.68 2.95 -43.96
CA GLU A 216 -6.57 2.12 -44.46
C GLU A 216 -5.39 2.94 -44.99
N GLU A 217 -5.65 3.93 -45.86
CA GLU A 217 -4.63 4.86 -46.37
C GLU A 217 -3.94 5.68 -45.27
N ASN A 218 -4.71 6.18 -44.29
CA ASN A 218 -4.13 6.95 -43.19
C ASN A 218 -3.30 6.06 -42.25
N TYR A 219 -3.74 4.82 -42.04
CA TYR A 219 -3.02 3.86 -41.22
C TYR A 219 -1.62 3.59 -41.80
N GLU A 220 -1.53 3.29 -43.09
CA GLU A 220 -0.26 3.04 -43.78
C GLU A 220 0.69 4.24 -43.75
N ASN A 221 0.16 5.45 -43.90
CA ASN A 221 0.97 6.66 -44.00
C ASN A 221 1.40 7.25 -42.64
N PHE A 222 0.55 7.13 -41.61
CA PHE A 222 0.71 7.90 -40.36
C PHE A 222 0.78 7.05 -39.09
N PHE A 223 0.41 5.76 -39.13
CA PHE A 223 0.36 4.98 -37.88
C PHE A 223 1.75 4.83 -37.25
N GLU A 224 2.70 4.25 -37.98
CA GLU A 224 4.06 4.00 -37.48
C GLU A 224 4.86 5.29 -37.31
N SER A 225 4.72 6.26 -38.23
CA SER A 225 5.51 7.49 -38.27
C SER A 225 5.03 8.57 -37.27
N TYR A 226 3.79 8.48 -36.78
CA TYR A 226 3.20 9.53 -35.95
C TYR A 226 2.33 8.96 -34.82
N MET A 227 1.29 8.19 -35.13
CA MET A 227 0.30 7.78 -34.13
C MET A 227 0.89 6.92 -33.01
N LYS A 228 1.83 6.05 -33.37
CA LYS A 228 2.51 5.21 -32.41
C LYS A 228 3.26 6.03 -31.36
N GLU A 229 4.04 7.01 -31.80
CA GLU A 229 4.85 7.85 -30.92
C GLU A 229 4.01 8.80 -30.07
N PHE A 230 2.99 9.44 -30.66
CA PHE A 230 2.26 10.53 -30.00
C PHE A 230 0.92 10.12 -29.38
N VAL A 231 0.42 8.91 -29.63
CA VAL A 231 -0.87 8.46 -29.05
C VAL A 231 -0.72 7.16 -28.29
N LEU A 232 -0.06 6.17 -28.88
CA LEU A 232 0.06 4.85 -28.28
C LEU A 232 1.11 4.82 -27.15
N ILE A 233 2.35 5.25 -27.40
CA ILE A 233 3.49 5.18 -26.45
C ILE A 233 3.35 6.05 -25.19
N PRO A 234 2.72 7.23 -25.20
CA PRO A 234 2.54 8.03 -24.00
C PRO A 234 1.73 7.30 -22.92
N THR A 235 0.81 6.44 -23.33
CA THR A 235 -0.09 5.71 -22.43
C THR A 235 0.62 4.72 -21.50
N PRO A 236 1.43 3.76 -21.98
CA PRO A 236 2.19 2.87 -21.11
C PRO A 236 3.24 3.59 -20.26
N ARG A 237 3.80 4.72 -20.73
CA ARG A 237 4.68 5.57 -19.90
C ARG A 237 3.93 6.14 -18.69
N MET A 238 2.73 6.68 -18.90
CA MET A 238 1.87 7.16 -17.82
C MET A 238 1.48 6.04 -16.85
N ARG A 239 1.19 4.85 -17.37
CA ARG A 239 0.91 3.68 -16.54
C ARG A 239 2.13 3.20 -15.75
N ALA A 240 3.34 3.35 -16.28
CA ALA A 240 4.56 3.06 -15.53
C ALA A 240 4.73 4.06 -14.37
N VAL A 241 4.51 5.35 -14.60
CA VAL A 241 4.51 6.37 -13.53
C VAL A 241 3.46 6.03 -12.46
N LEU A 242 2.24 5.71 -12.88
CA LEU A 242 1.16 5.32 -11.98
C LEU A 242 1.55 4.11 -11.10
N PHE A 243 2.17 3.10 -11.71
CA PHE A 243 2.67 1.93 -11.00
C PHE A 243 3.74 2.31 -9.96
N ALA A 244 4.71 3.14 -10.32
CA ALA A 244 5.72 3.62 -9.38
C ALA A 244 5.12 4.45 -8.22
N LEU A 245 4.17 5.35 -8.51
CA LEU A 245 3.45 6.12 -7.49
C LEU A 245 2.69 5.20 -6.53
N ARG A 246 2.06 4.13 -7.03
CA ARG A 246 1.38 3.13 -6.21
C ARG A 246 2.36 2.41 -5.26
N LEU A 247 3.49 1.94 -5.76
CA LEU A 247 4.50 1.28 -4.92
C LEU A 247 5.10 2.23 -3.86
N ILE A 248 5.34 3.49 -4.22
CA ILE A 248 5.77 4.51 -3.25
C ILE A 248 4.68 4.70 -2.19
N ASN A 249 3.41 4.81 -2.60
CA ASN A 249 2.30 4.95 -1.66
C ASN A 249 2.20 3.75 -0.70
N GLU A 250 2.29 2.52 -1.21
CA GLU A 250 2.31 1.29 -0.40
C GLU A 250 3.49 1.29 0.59
N SER A 251 4.66 1.74 0.14
CA SER A 251 5.87 1.86 0.98
C SER A 251 5.67 2.89 2.10
N LEU A 252 5.05 4.04 1.80
CA LEU A 252 4.70 5.05 2.79
C LEU A 252 3.68 4.53 3.81
N ASP A 253 2.69 3.76 3.36
CA ASP A 253 1.71 3.13 4.26
C ASP A 253 2.39 2.17 5.24
N LEU A 254 3.34 1.35 4.76
CA LEU A 254 4.14 0.47 5.61
C LEU A 254 5.06 1.23 6.57
N LEU A 255 5.65 2.35 6.14
CA LEU A 255 6.48 3.18 7.02
C LEU A 255 5.65 3.87 8.10
N PHE A 256 4.50 4.43 7.73
CA PHE A 256 3.57 5.05 8.68
C PHE A 256 3.15 4.03 9.74
N LEU A 257 2.85 2.80 9.34
CA LEU A 257 2.60 1.70 10.27
C LEU A 257 3.76 1.48 11.25
N LYS A 258 4.97 1.29 10.74
CA LYS A 258 6.17 1.07 11.58
C LYS A 258 6.39 2.22 12.57
N THR A 259 6.10 3.46 12.18
CA THR A 259 6.22 4.62 13.11
C THR A 259 5.21 4.58 14.26
N GLN A 260 4.08 3.89 14.11
CA GLN A 260 3.07 3.76 15.17
C GLN A 260 3.29 2.54 16.08
N THR A 261 4.00 1.51 15.61
CA THR A 261 4.05 0.20 16.27
C THR A 261 5.35 -0.08 16.99
N GLU A 262 6.47 0.49 16.52
CA GLU A 262 7.77 0.24 17.12
C GLU A 262 8.10 1.28 18.21
N GLU A 263 8.27 0.82 19.45
CA GLU A 263 9.11 1.52 20.41
C GLU A 263 10.58 1.49 19.92
N PHE A 264 11.00 2.61 19.32
CA PHE A 264 12.33 3.23 19.49
C PHE A 264 13.61 2.45 19.14
N LYS A 265 13.61 1.42 18.27
CA LYS A 265 14.88 0.74 17.94
C LYS A 265 15.67 1.29 16.76
N ASN A 266 15.05 1.89 15.74
CA ASN A 266 15.83 2.39 14.59
C ASN A 266 15.18 3.58 13.83
N VAL A 267 15.12 4.75 14.48
CA VAL A 267 14.67 6.01 13.85
C VAL A 267 15.48 6.36 12.60
N GLU A 268 16.79 6.06 12.62
CA GLU A 268 17.73 6.31 11.53
C GLU A 268 17.37 5.51 10.27
N ALA A 269 17.04 4.21 10.41
CA ALA A 269 16.59 3.39 9.28
C ALA A 269 15.26 3.88 8.67
N ILE A 270 14.34 4.40 9.50
CA ILE A 270 13.09 4.99 8.99
C ILE A 270 13.38 6.28 8.22
N GLU A 271 14.29 7.12 8.73
CA GLU A 271 14.71 8.36 8.08
C GLU A 271 15.38 8.11 6.73
N ASP A 272 16.30 7.16 6.66
CA ASP A 272 16.96 6.76 5.40
C ASP A 272 15.94 6.27 4.36
N LYS A 273 14.92 5.51 4.79
CA LYS A 273 13.85 5.06 3.90
C LYS A 273 12.98 6.19 3.40
N ILE A 274 12.59 7.12 4.28
CA ILE A 274 11.85 8.33 3.88
C ILE A 274 12.67 9.15 2.87
N LYS A 275 13.98 9.28 3.09
CA LYS A 275 14.89 9.98 2.18
C LYS A 275 14.94 9.31 0.80
N ASN A 276 15.02 8.00 0.73
CA ASN A 276 14.97 7.24 -0.53
C ASN A 276 13.64 7.44 -1.25
N LEU A 277 12.50 7.33 -0.56
CA LEU A 277 11.18 7.55 -1.18
C LEU A 277 11.00 8.99 -1.66
N ARG A 278 11.56 9.98 -0.95
CA ARG A 278 11.60 11.39 -1.40
C ARG A 278 12.41 11.57 -2.67
N LEU A 279 13.55 10.88 -2.79
CA LEU A 279 14.34 10.87 -4.02
C LEU A 279 13.51 10.33 -5.19
N LEU A 280 12.86 9.17 -5.01
CA LEU A 280 12.00 8.58 -6.05
C LEU A 280 10.85 9.50 -6.45
N ARG A 281 10.18 10.12 -5.47
CA ARG A 281 9.16 11.14 -5.72
C ARG A 281 9.73 12.29 -6.54
N GLY A 282 10.92 12.79 -6.19
CA GLY A 282 11.60 13.84 -6.93
C GLY A 282 11.86 13.47 -8.38
N LEU A 283 12.35 12.24 -8.64
CA LEU A 283 12.56 11.72 -9.99
C LEU A 283 11.25 11.64 -10.79
N ILE A 284 10.15 11.20 -10.17
CA ILE A 284 8.83 11.19 -10.81
C ILE A 284 8.38 12.63 -11.12
N GLN A 285 8.53 13.55 -10.17
CA GLN A 285 8.17 14.97 -10.36
C GLN A 285 8.95 15.59 -11.51
N THR A 286 10.26 15.36 -11.59
CA THR A 286 11.08 15.84 -12.71
C THR A 286 10.59 15.29 -14.04
N ASN A 287 10.25 14.00 -14.12
CA ASN A 287 9.70 13.41 -15.34
C ASN A 287 8.32 13.99 -15.70
N LEU A 288 7.44 14.16 -14.72
CA LEU A 288 6.15 14.80 -14.94
C LEU A 288 6.31 16.26 -15.39
N SER A 289 7.28 17.00 -14.84
CA SER A 289 7.59 18.36 -15.29
C SER A 289 8.00 18.41 -16.75
N VAL A 290 8.73 17.41 -17.27
CA VAL A 290 9.03 17.32 -18.71
C VAL A 290 7.74 17.20 -19.51
N ILE A 291 6.81 16.34 -19.09
CA ILE A 291 5.51 16.19 -19.75
C ILE A 291 4.68 17.49 -19.66
N TYR A 292 4.63 18.14 -18.50
CA TYR A 292 3.91 19.40 -18.33
C TYR A 292 4.52 20.53 -19.20
N ASN A 293 5.85 20.60 -19.28
CA ASN A 293 6.52 21.53 -20.18
C ASN A 293 6.18 21.23 -21.65
N GLU A 294 6.09 19.95 -22.05
CA GLU A 294 5.61 19.61 -23.38
C GLU A 294 4.16 20.08 -23.58
N LEU A 295 3.29 20.02 -22.59
CA LEU A 295 1.93 20.55 -22.70
C LEU A 295 1.89 22.07 -22.97
N ASP A 296 2.81 22.82 -22.37
CA ASP A 296 2.85 24.28 -22.45
C ASP A 296 3.53 24.79 -23.72
N TYR A 297 4.58 24.10 -24.18
CA TYR A 297 5.43 24.58 -25.27
C TYR A 297 5.25 23.83 -26.60
N ASN A 298 4.58 22.68 -26.61
CA ASN A 298 4.45 21.90 -27.84
C ASN A 298 3.44 22.53 -28.80
N ARG A 299 3.88 22.74 -30.04
CA ARG A 299 3.04 23.29 -31.12
C ARG A 299 2.05 22.25 -31.68
N ARG A 300 2.18 20.97 -31.32
CA ARG A 300 1.32 19.87 -31.79
C ARG A 300 0.07 19.74 -30.94
N GLN A 301 -0.98 20.47 -31.30
CA GLN A 301 -2.26 20.48 -30.57
C GLN A 301 -2.81 19.07 -30.30
N HIS A 302 -2.77 18.15 -31.28
CA HIS A 302 -3.26 16.77 -31.12
C HIS A 302 -2.55 16.01 -29.99
N TYR A 303 -1.21 16.06 -29.95
CA TYR A 303 -0.43 15.37 -28.92
C TYR A 303 -0.68 15.97 -27.53
N THR A 304 -0.75 17.30 -27.44
CA THR A 304 -1.10 18.01 -26.21
C THR A 304 -2.47 17.58 -25.68
N THR A 305 -3.47 17.42 -26.56
CA THR A 305 -4.80 16.93 -26.16
C THR A 305 -4.74 15.50 -25.61
N VAL A 306 -3.98 14.61 -26.26
CA VAL A 306 -3.78 13.24 -25.77
C VAL A 306 -3.16 13.25 -24.37
N LEU A 307 -2.06 13.98 -24.17
CA LEU A 307 -1.39 14.03 -22.88
C LEU A 307 -2.30 14.58 -21.76
N LYS A 308 -3.06 15.65 -22.03
CA LYS A 308 -4.05 16.18 -21.07
C LYS A 308 -5.11 15.14 -20.71
N HIS A 309 -5.62 14.44 -21.71
CA HIS A 309 -6.60 13.36 -21.51
C HIS A 309 -6.03 12.23 -20.65
N LEU A 310 -4.79 11.79 -20.92
CA LEU A 310 -4.14 10.75 -20.12
C LEU A 310 -3.92 11.18 -18.66
N LEU A 311 -3.47 12.41 -18.42
CA LEU A 311 -3.28 12.94 -17.07
C LEU A 311 -4.60 12.97 -16.29
N TYR A 312 -5.69 13.35 -16.95
CA TYR A 312 -7.03 13.34 -16.38
C TYR A 312 -7.53 11.92 -16.10
N GLU A 313 -7.53 11.05 -17.11
CA GLU A 313 -8.02 9.66 -17.01
C GLU A 313 -7.28 8.88 -15.92
N PHE A 314 -5.97 9.07 -15.78
CA PHE A 314 -5.15 8.39 -14.77
C PHE A 314 -5.09 9.10 -13.41
N GLU A 315 -5.74 10.26 -13.25
CA GLU A 315 -5.76 11.03 -11.99
C GLU A 315 -4.36 11.27 -11.38
N ILE A 316 -3.34 11.47 -12.23
CA ILE A 316 -1.95 11.53 -11.79
C ILE A 316 -1.75 12.63 -10.73
N GLU A 317 -2.34 13.80 -10.94
CA GLU A 317 -2.24 14.93 -10.03
C GLU A 317 -2.84 14.62 -8.65
N ASN A 318 -4.02 14.01 -8.60
CA ASN A 318 -4.67 13.61 -7.34
C ASN A 318 -3.84 12.59 -6.56
N ILE A 319 -3.18 11.65 -7.26
CA ILE A 319 -2.32 10.65 -6.64
C ILE A 319 -1.05 11.30 -6.08
N VAL A 320 -0.41 12.16 -6.86
CA VAL A 320 0.78 12.90 -6.43
C VAL A 320 0.47 13.76 -5.20
N ASN A 321 -0.67 14.46 -5.19
CA ASN A 321 -1.10 15.28 -4.05
C ASN A 321 -1.31 14.44 -2.78
N ARG A 322 -2.01 13.30 -2.88
CA ARG A 322 -2.18 12.38 -1.74
C ARG A 322 -0.86 11.83 -1.21
N ILE A 323 0.08 11.50 -2.09
CA ILE A 323 1.42 11.07 -1.69
C ILE A 323 2.17 12.19 -0.97
N ASN A 324 2.09 13.43 -1.45
CA ASN A 324 2.68 14.59 -0.79
C ASN A 324 2.12 14.81 0.62
N GLU A 325 0.80 14.70 0.78
CA GLU A 325 0.16 14.77 2.10
C GLU A 325 0.69 13.68 3.04
N LYS A 326 0.80 12.43 2.57
CA LYS A 326 1.37 11.32 3.37
C LYS A 326 2.80 11.58 3.79
N PHE A 327 3.64 12.11 2.89
CA PHE A 327 5.00 12.50 3.26
C PHE A 327 5.04 13.55 4.37
N ASN A 328 4.13 14.52 4.34
CA ASN A 328 4.04 15.56 5.38
C ASN A 328 3.60 14.94 6.72
N ILE A 329 2.57 14.09 6.71
CA ILE A 329 2.08 13.40 7.93
C ILE A 329 3.18 12.54 8.57
N ILE A 330 3.91 11.76 7.77
CA ILE A 330 5.01 10.92 8.26
C ILE A 330 6.12 11.79 8.83
N TYR A 331 6.43 12.92 8.19
CA TYR A 331 7.44 13.86 8.68
C TYR A 331 7.05 14.47 10.03
N ASP A 332 5.81 14.93 10.17
CA ASP A 332 5.30 15.48 11.42
C ASP A 332 5.29 14.44 12.54
N SER A 333 4.90 13.20 12.20
CA SER A 333 4.95 12.06 13.12
C SER A 333 6.39 11.77 13.58
N MET A 334 7.35 11.75 12.65
CA MET A 334 8.77 11.57 12.95
C MET A 334 9.33 12.70 13.82
N HIS A 335 8.93 13.95 13.55
CA HIS A 335 9.37 15.10 14.34
C HIS A 335 8.83 15.04 15.77
N SER A 336 7.55 14.69 15.93
CA SER A 336 6.92 14.44 17.23
C SER A 336 7.63 13.31 17.99
N LEU A 337 7.94 12.20 17.31
CA LEU A 337 8.70 11.09 17.87
C LEU A 337 10.11 11.51 18.32
N TYR A 338 10.80 12.33 17.54
CA TYR A 338 12.12 12.85 17.90
C TYR A 338 12.08 13.71 19.16
N ASN A 339 11.09 14.60 19.27
CA ASN A 339 10.89 15.45 20.45
C ASN A 339 10.60 14.60 21.69
N LYS A 340 9.69 13.62 21.59
CA LYS A 340 9.39 12.69 22.69
C LYS A 340 10.63 11.92 23.15
N LYS A 341 11.48 11.47 22.22
CA LYS A 341 12.73 10.77 22.54
C LYS A 341 13.69 11.67 23.33
N ASN A 342 13.83 12.93 22.94
CA ASN A 342 14.69 13.89 23.64
C ASN A 342 14.17 14.18 25.05
N GLU A 343 12.86 14.32 25.23
CA GLU A 343 12.25 14.49 26.55
C GLU A 343 12.47 13.27 27.46
N GLU A 344 12.36 12.04 26.94
CA GLU A 344 12.65 10.83 27.70
C GLU A 344 14.12 10.74 28.13
N ILE A 345 15.04 11.09 27.22
CA ILE A 345 16.48 11.16 27.53
C ILE A 345 16.74 12.22 28.61
N GLN A 346 16.10 13.38 28.52
CA GLN A 346 16.23 14.46 29.50
C GLN A 346 15.69 14.03 30.88
N LYS A 347 14.49 13.43 30.94
CA LYS A 347 13.90 12.89 32.18
C LYS A 347 14.77 11.79 32.80
N ARG A 348 15.40 10.92 31.99
CA ARG A 348 16.35 9.90 32.49
C ARG A 348 17.60 10.53 33.06
N THR A 349 18.14 11.54 32.39
CA THR A 349 19.31 12.29 32.85
C THR A 349 19.01 13.00 34.16
N GLU A 350 17.84 13.64 34.28
CA GLU A 350 17.38 14.31 35.49
C GLU A 350 17.17 13.32 36.65
N LYS A 351 16.57 12.14 36.41
CA LYS A 351 16.47 11.08 37.42
C LYS A 351 17.86 10.60 37.88
N GLY A 352 18.82 10.47 36.97
CA GLY A 352 20.20 10.14 37.29
C GLY A 352 20.88 11.21 38.15
N LEU A 353 20.68 12.49 37.81
CA LEU A 353 21.17 13.63 38.59
C LEU A 353 20.50 13.72 39.97
N ASN A 354 19.19 13.48 40.06
CA ASN A 354 18.46 13.47 41.33
C ASN A 354 18.89 12.30 42.22
N LEU A 355 19.18 11.13 41.64
CA LEU A 355 19.76 10.00 42.36
C LEU A 355 21.17 10.35 42.88
N LEU A 356 22.00 10.99 42.05
CA LEU A 356 23.30 11.52 42.47
C LEU A 356 23.16 12.52 43.62
N ASN A 357 22.26 13.49 43.50
CA ASN A 357 21.99 14.48 44.55
C ASN A 357 21.46 13.84 45.84
N LEU A 358 20.63 12.80 45.75
CA LEU A 358 20.21 12.01 46.92
C LEU A 358 21.41 11.32 47.58
N LEU A 359 22.32 10.74 46.80
CA LEU A 359 23.55 10.13 47.32
C LEU A 359 24.50 11.17 47.96
N PHE A 360 24.57 12.39 47.42
CA PHE A 360 25.28 13.51 48.04
C PHE A 360 24.61 14.01 49.33
N GLY A 361 23.29 14.16 49.32
CA GLY A 361 22.51 14.68 50.45
C GLY A 361 22.33 13.68 51.59
N ALA A 362 22.33 12.38 51.29
CA ALA A 362 22.28 11.31 52.29
C ALA A 362 23.63 11.04 52.98
N GLY A 363 24.68 11.79 52.65
CA GLY A 363 26.01 11.65 53.24
C GLY A 363 26.78 10.41 52.78
N ILE A 364 26.20 9.52 51.98
CA ILE A 364 26.81 8.22 51.59
C ILE A 364 28.16 8.40 50.88
N LEU A 365 28.27 9.39 49.99
CA LEU A 365 29.55 9.71 49.32
C LEU A 365 30.53 10.45 50.25
N ALA A 366 30.03 11.23 51.20
CA ALA A 366 30.85 11.90 52.22
C ALA A 366 31.38 10.90 53.25
N ASP A 367 30.60 9.88 53.61
CA ASP A 367 31.00 8.74 54.44
C ASP A 367 32.00 7.86 53.68
N LEU A 368 31.81 7.63 52.38
CA LEU A 368 32.80 6.95 51.54
C LEU A 368 34.11 7.74 51.46
N GLY A 369 34.03 9.06 51.27
CA GLY A 369 35.18 9.98 51.27
C GLY A 369 35.86 10.08 52.64
N GLY A 370 35.07 10.04 53.71
CA GLY A 370 35.51 10.00 55.10
C GLY A 370 36.23 8.70 55.43
N VAL A 371 35.72 7.55 54.97
CA VAL A 371 36.36 6.23 55.08
C VAL A 371 37.65 6.17 54.27
N ILE A 372 37.69 6.75 53.07
CA ILE A 372 38.91 6.86 52.26
C ILE A 372 39.93 7.79 52.95
N MET A 373 39.51 8.94 53.46
CA MET A 373 40.36 9.84 54.25
C MET A 373 40.86 9.20 55.54
N LEU A 374 40.03 8.42 56.24
CA LEU A 374 40.43 7.65 57.43
C LEU A 374 41.45 6.56 57.06
N ALA A 375 41.25 5.85 55.95
CA ALA A 375 42.23 4.90 55.43
C ALA A 375 43.56 5.56 55.04
N LEU A 376 43.54 6.83 54.60
CA LEU A 376 44.73 7.60 54.20
C LEU A 376 45.41 8.38 55.34
N SER A 377 44.75 8.58 56.48
CA SER A 377 45.23 9.45 57.59
C SER A 377 45.79 8.70 58.80
N ILE A 378 45.84 7.37 58.78
CA ILE A 378 46.34 6.58 59.90
C ILE A 378 47.87 6.52 59.86
N GLN A 379 48.50 6.92 60.98
CA GLN A 379 49.94 6.78 61.20
C GLN A 379 50.35 5.31 61.30
N GLU A 380 51.51 5.00 60.70
CA GLU A 380 52.17 3.69 60.76
C GLU A 380 52.33 3.22 62.21
N GLY A 381 51.68 2.10 62.59
CA GLY A 381 51.99 1.44 63.85
C GLY A 381 50.99 0.41 64.40
N ASP A 382 49.69 0.54 64.11
CA ASP A 382 48.68 -0.36 64.71
C ASP A 382 48.17 -1.42 63.72
N PHE A 383 48.83 -2.59 63.74
CA PHE A 383 48.60 -3.70 62.79
C PHE A 383 47.14 -4.19 62.78
N VAL A 384 46.44 -4.12 63.93
CA VAL A 384 45.03 -4.51 64.05
C VAL A 384 44.13 -3.55 63.27
N SER A 385 44.40 -2.26 63.33
CA SER A 385 43.64 -1.20 62.65
C SER A 385 43.82 -1.26 61.12
N ILE A 386 45.01 -1.63 60.64
CA ILE A 386 45.28 -1.84 59.20
C ILE A 386 44.48 -3.05 58.66
N ILE A 387 44.44 -4.15 59.41
CA ILE A 387 43.67 -5.35 59.03
C ILE A 387 42.17 -5.05 59.02
N LEU A 388 41.65 -4.39 60.05
CA LEU A 388 40.22 -4.08 60.14
C LEU A 388 39.77 -3.18 58.98
N ASN A 389 40.55 -2.16 58.65
CA ASN A 389 40.26 -1.24 57.54
C ASN A 389 40.39 -1.92 56.17
N SER A 390 41.36 -2.81 56.00
CA SER A 390 41.49 -3.61 54.77
C SER A 390 40.26 -4.50 54.57
N ILE A 391 39.74 -5.12 55.63
CA ILE A 391 38.52 -5.93 55.58
C ILE A 391 37.31 -5.06 55.23
N ILE A 392 37.16 -3.88 55.87
CA ILE A 392 36.05 -2.96 55.59
C ILE A 392 36.09 -2.45 54.14
N ALA A 393 37.28 -2.07 53.65
CA ALA A 393 37.45 -1.61 52.27
C ALA A 393 37.15 -2.71 51.25
N ILE A 394 37.51 -3.97 51.53
CA ILE A 394 37.18 -5.13 50.70
C ILE A 394 35.67 -5.38 50.69
N ILE A 395 35.00 -5.29 51.84
CA ILE A 395 33.54 -5.48 51.94
C ILE A 395 32.81 -4.40 51.13
N ILE A 396 33.18 -3.12 51.29
CA ILE A 396 32.57 -2.00 50.57
C ILE A 396 32.82 -2.10 49.07
N SER A 397 34.06 -2.41 48.66
CA SER A 397 34.40 -2.60 47.25
C SER A 397 33.65 -3.79 46.65
N GLY A 398 33.49 -4.88 47.41
CA GLY A 398 32.70 -6.04 47.01
C GLY A 398 31.23 -5.72 46.78
N ILE A 399 30.60 -4.96 47.68
CA ILE A 399 29.21 -4.50 47.54
C ILE A 399 29.06 -3.58 46.32
N LEU A 400 30.01 -2.67 46.10
CA LEU A 400 29.99 -1.76 44.97
C LEU A 400 30.13 -2.51 43.63
N ILE A 401 31.09 -3.43 43.54
CA ILE A 401 31.33 -4.25 42.33
C ILE A 401 30.13 -5.15 42.04
N THR A 402 29.57 -5.82 43.05
CA THR A 402 28.38 -6.67 42.86
C THR A 402 27.16 -5.85 42.44
N THR A 403 26.98 -4.65 42.99
CA THR A 403 25.89 -3.76 42.57
C THR A 403 26.08 -3.30 41.12
N ILE A 404 27.29 -2.93 40.71
CA ILE A 404 27.61 -2.55 39.32
C ILE A 404 27.40 -3.73 38.38
N LEU A 405 27.90 -4.92 38.72
CA LEU A 405 27.74 -6.14 37.92
C LEU A 405 26.26 -6.56 37.82
N PHE A 406 25.50 -6.47 38.91
CA PHE A 406 24.06 -6.74 38.90
C PHE A 406 23.33 -5.75 37.99
N ASN A 407 23.71 -4.47 38.01
CA ASN A 407 23.09 -3.45 37.15
C ASN A 407 23.46 -3.64 35.67
N ILE A 408 24.69 -4.05 35.37
CA ILE A 408 25.12 -4.44 34.01
C ILE A 408 24.39 -5.71 33.56
N TYR A 409 24.30 -6.73 34.42
CA TYR A 409 23.59 -7.97 34.16
C TYR A 409 22.10 -7.73 33.87
N MET A 410 21.44 -6.92 34.69
CA MET A 410 20.04 -6.51 34.48
C MET A 410 19.86 -5.74 33.16
N ARG A 411 20.83 -4.91 32.75
CA ARG A 411 20.81 -4.24 31.43
C ARG A 411 20.98 -5.19 30.25
N TYR A 412 21.70 -6.31 30.41
CA TYR A 412 21.96 -7.26 29.33
C TYR A 412 20.94 -8.40 29.25
N HIS A 413 20.31 -8.80 30.36
CA HIS A 413 19.43 -9.97 30.39
C HIS A 413 17.93 -9.68 30.32
N VAL A 414 17.49 -8.44 30.53
CA VAL A 414 16.09 -8.08 30.29
C VAL A 414 15.90 -7.69 28.83
N LYS A 415 15.88 -8.70 27.95
CA LYS A 415 15.35 -8.59 26.59
C LYS A 415 13.90 -9.07 26.64
N GLU A 416 13.02 -8.31 27.30
CA GLU A 416 11.58 -8.57 27.21
C GLU A 416 11.14 -8.34 25.76
N SER A 417 10.57 -9.37 25.13
CA SER A 417 9.67 -9.19 24.00
C SER A 417 8.44 -8.46 24.54
N LYS A 418 8.40 -7.14 24.37
CA LYS A 418 7.32 -6.31 24.92
C LYS A 418 6.05 -6.59 24.14
N ILE A 419 5.15 -7.38 24.73
CA ILE A 419 3.80 -7.59 24.22
C ILE A 419 3.02 -6.29 24.45
N SER A 420 2.57 -5.68 23.35
CA SER A 420 1.74 -4.48 23.42
C SER A 420 0.33 -4.87 23.85
N LYS A 421 -0.30 -4.06 24.71
CA LYS A 421 -1.62 -4.34 25.27
C LYS A 421 -2.61 -3.28 24.82
N THR A 422 -3.74 -3.72 24.28
CA THR A 422 -4.84 -2.85 23.82
C THR A 422 -6.15 -3.21 24.52
N VAL A 423 -7.15 -2.36 24.34
CA VAL A 423 -8.52 -2.59 24.78
C VAL A 423 -9.49 -2.26 23.65
N ASP A 424 -10.56 -3.06 23.52
CA ASP A 424 -11.61 -2.86 22.50
C ASP A 424 -12.99 -2.80 23.16
N ALA A 425 -13.83 -1.85 22.73
CA ALA A 425 -15.16 -1.64 23.26
C ALA A 425 -16.23 -2.11 22.26
N VAL A 426 -17.05 -3.08 22.66
CA VAL A 426 -18.30 -3.37 21.96
C VAL A 426 -19.43 -2.60 22.63
N ILE A 427 -19.84 -1.49 22.02
CA ILE A 427 -20.77 -0.51 22.59
C ILE A 427 -22.14 -0.65 21.93
N GLU A 428 -23.17 -0.95 22.72
CA GLU A 428 -24.56 -1.06 22.27
C GLU A 428 -25.39 0.14 22.78
N ASP A 429 -26.17 0.76 21.89
CA ASP A 429 -27.11 1.82 22.24
C ASP A 429 -28.45 1.25 22.75
N THR A 430 -29.34 2.13 23.22
CA THR A 430 -30.68 1.76 23.71
C THR A 430 -31.60 1.12 22.65
N LYS A 431 -31.22 1.18 21.37
CA LYS A 431 -31.96 0.62 20.22
C LYS A 431 -31.29 -0.65 19.67
N GLY A 432 -30.20 -1.11 20.28
CA GLY A 432 -29.45 -2.28 19.86
C GLY A 432 -28.49 -2.05 18.69
N ASN A 433 -28.19 -0.79 18.33
CA ASN A 433 -27.17 -0.47 17.34
C ASN A 433 -25.77 -0.50 17.97
N ILE A 434 -24.77 -0.77 17.14
CA ILE A 434 -23.37 -0.85 17.56
C ILE A 434 -22.61 0.38 17.09
N VAL A 435 -21.87 1.00 18.01
CA VAL A 435 -20.97 2.12 17.69
C VAL A 435 -19.70 1.56 17.06
N LEU A 436 -19.42 1.95 15.83
CA LEU A 436 -18.15 1.66 15.15
C LEU A 436 -17.46 2.95 14.73
N ILE A 437 -16.14 2.89 14.67
CA ILE A 437 -15.32 3.93 14.09
C ILE A 437 -14.83 3.49 12.71
N LYS A 438 -14.62 4.44 11.79
CA LYS A 438 -13.97 4.19 10.52
C LYS A 438 -12.50 4.58 10.62
N ARG A 439 -11.60 3.61 10.44
CA ARG A 439 -10.17 3.81 10.62
C ARG A 439 -9.63 4.84 9.61
N LYS A 440 -9.01 5.90 10.12
CA LYS A 440 -8.39 6.97 9.31
C LYS A 440 -7.06 6.54 8.70
N TYR A 441 -6.32 5.69 9.40
CA TYR A 441 -4.97 5.26 9.05
C TYR A 441 -4.83 3.74 8.90
N PRO A 442 -3.86 3.24 8.12
CA PRO A 442 -3.51 1.83 8.07
C PRO A 442 -3.16 1.24 9.46
N PRO A 443 -3.28 -0.09 9.67
CA PRO A 443 -3.77 -1.09 8.73
C PRO A 443 -5.30 -0.98 8.65
N PHE A 444 -5.92 -1.62 7.65
CA PHE A 444 -7.38 -1.57 7.47
C PHE A 444 -7.93 -0.14 7.34
N GLN A 445 -7.21 0.75 6.63
CA GLN A 445 -7.68 2.11 6.41
C GLN A 445 -9.04 2.09 5.69
N GLY A 446 -10.01 2.82 6.22
CA GLY A 446 -11.37 2.86 5.68
C GLY A 446 -12.29 1.73 6.13
N PHE A 447 -11.77 0.70 6.82
CA PHE A 447 -12.58 -0.37 7.42
C PHE A 447 -13.20 0.13 8.72
N TYR A 448 -14.32 -0.49 9.11
CA TYR A 448 -14.92 -0.27 10.40
C TYR A 448 -14.16 -1.02 11.50
N ALA A 449 -14.08 -0.44 12.69
CA ALA A 449 -13.42 -1.02 13.84
C ALA A 449 -14.21 -0.73 15.13
N LEU A 450 -14.00 -1.56 16.14
CA LEU A 450 -14.42 -1.27 17.50
C LEU A 450 -13.60 -0.09 18.01
N PRO A 451 -14.20 0.85 18.76
CA PRO A 451 -13.45 1.88 19.46
C PRO A 451 -12.51 1.25 20.47
N GLY A 452 -11.27 1.72 20.54
CA GLY A 452 -10.23 1.07 21.32
C GLY A 452 -8.81 1.52 21.00
N GLY A 453 -7.90 1.27 21.94
CA GLY A 453 -6.52 1.76 21.84
C GLY A 453 -5.56 1.12 22.81
N PHE A 454 -4.35 1.68 22.89
CA PHE A 454 -3.25 1.12 23.68
C PHE A 454 -3.34 1.52 25.15
N ILE A 455 -2.99 0.59 26.04
CA ILE A 455 -2.91 0.86 27.47
C ILE A 455 -1.66 1.69 27.77
N GLU A 456 -1.83 2.89 28.31
CA GLU A 456 -0.72 3.74 28.72
C GLU A 456 -0.07 3.27 30.04
N THR A 457 1.16 3.73 30.29
CA THR A 457 1.91 3.32 31.49
C THR A 457 1.21 3.81 32.76
N GLY A 458 0.74 2.86 33.58
CA GLY A 458 0.07 3.15 34.85
C GLY A 458 -1.46 3.13 34.78
N GLU A 459 -2.06 2.97 33.60
CA GLU A 459 -3.51 2.84 33.45
C GLU A 459 -3.99 1.39 33.69
N LYS A 460 -5.19 1.25 34.27
CA LYS A 460 -5.94 -0.01 34.24
C LYS A 460 -6.67 -0.15 32.90
N PRO A 461 -6.87 -1.36 32.36
CA PRO A 461 -7.57 -1.56 31.08
C PRO A 461 -8.93 -0.86 30.99
N GLN A 462 -9.70 -0.85 32.07
CA GLN A 462 -11.00 -0.16 32.10
C GLN A 462 -10.87 1.36 32.00
N GLN A 463 -9.80 1.95 32.55
CA GLN A 463 -9.56 3.39 32.46
C GLN A 463 -9.15 3.77 31.04
N THR A 464 -8.23 2.99 30.45
CA THR A 464 -7.85 3.11 29.04
C THR A 464 -9.08 3.03 28.14
N LEU A 465 -9.95 2.03 28.34
CA LEU A 465 -11.14 1.84 27.51
C LEU A 465 -12.05 3.07 27.55
N LEU A 466 -12.31 3.61 28.74
CA LEU A 466 -13.16 4.80 28.89
C LEU A 466 -12.51 6.05 28.27
N ARG A 467 -11.19 6.20 28.36
CA ARG A 467 -10.44 7.30 27.73
C ARG A 467 -10.50 7.20 26.20
N GLU A 468 -10.13 6.05 25.65
CA GLU A 468 -10.11 5.82 24.19
C GLU A 468 -11.50 5.99 23.58
N VAL A 469 -12.55 5.41 24.19
CA VAL A 469 -13.93 5.60 23.71
C VAL A 469 -14.31 7.09 23.75
N LYS A 470 -13.91 7.81 24.80
CA LYS A 470 -14.19 9.24 24.91
C LYS A 470 -13.46 10.04 23.83
N GLU A 471 -12.21 9.72 23.54
CA GLU A 471 -11.38 10.41 22.55
C GLU A 471 -11.87 10.13 21.12
N GLU A 472 -12.21 8.89 20.80
CA GLU A 472 -12.57 8.50 19.44
C GLU A 472 -14.02 8.81 19.05
N THR A 473 -14.94 8.77 20.02
CA THR A 473 -16.39 8.88 19.76
C THR A 473 -17.10 9.99 20.54
N ASN A 474 -16.41 10.64 21.49
CA ASN A 474 -16.98 11.60 22.44
C ASN A 474 -18.10 11.04 23.34
N LEU A 475 -18.28 9.71 23.39
CA LEU A 475 -19.33 9.06 24.17
C LEU A 475 -18.88 8.78 25.61
N ASN A 476 -19.83 8.85 26.54
CA ASN A 476 -19.64 8.35 27.88
C ASN A 476 -20.32 6.98 27.96
N VAL A 477 -19.55 5.92 28.15
CA VAL A 477 -20.06 4.55 28.13
C VAL A 477 -19.95 3.89 29.50
N LYS A 478 -20.82 2.91 29.75
CA LYS A 478 -20.77 2.07 30.95
C LYS A 478 -20.28 0.68 30.60
N ILE A 479 -19.16 0.27 31.20
CA ILE A 479 -18.66 -1.11 31.08
C ILE A 479 -19.61 -2.05 31.82
N ILE A 480 -20.17 -3.04 31.12
CA ILE A 480 -21.10 -4.02 31.70
C ILE A 480 -20.47 -5.40 31.88
N GLY A 481 -19.37 -5.69 31.17
CA GLY A 481 -18.65 -6.95 31.34
C GLY A 481 -17.38 -7.02 30.51
N LYS A 482 -16.47 -7.92 30.90
CA LYS A 482 -15.32 -8.31 30.09
C LYS A 482 -15.76 -9.43 29.14
N ILE A 483 -15.48 -9.27 27.85
CA ILE A 483 -15.75 -10.29 26.82
C ILE A 483 -14.63 -11.34 26.88
N GLY A 484 -13.37 -10.90 26.77
CA GLY A 484 -12.25 -11.83 26.69
C GLY A 484 -10.90 -11.15 26.57
N ILE A 485 -9.86 -11.96 26.40
CA ILE A 485 -8.52 -11.55 25.96
C ILE A 485 -8.29 -12.19 24.61
N PHE A 486 -7.85 -11.39 23.64
CA PHE A 486 -7.59 -11.79 22.26
C PHE A 486 -6.08 -11.63 22.00
N ASP A 487 -5.37 -12.75 21.92
CA ASP A 487 -3.90 -12.82 21.89
C ASP A 487 -3.37 -13.79 20.81
N GLU A 488 -4.19 -14.11 19.80
CA GLU A 488 -3.78 -14.96 18.68
C GLU A 488 -2.63 -14.33 17.87
N GLU A 489 -1.64 -15.15 17.51
CA GLU A 489 -0.51 -14.72 16.67
C GLU A 489 -1.04 -14.25 15.30
N GLY A 490 -0.59 -13.07 14.85
CA GLY A 490 -1.04 -12.48 13.58
C GLY A 490 -2.43 -11.82 13.63
N ARG A 491 -3.10 -11.74 14.78
CA ARG A 491 -4.37 -10.98 14.91
C ARG A 491 -4.24 -9.52 14.50
N ASP A 492 -3.03 -8.99 14.65
CA ASP A 492 -2.69 -7.62 14.30
C ASP A 492 -1.40 -7.60 13.46
N PRO A 493 -1.43 -7.07 12.22
CA PRO A 493 -0.24 -6.99 11.37
C PRO A 493 0.84 -6.05 11.93
N ARG A 494 0.53 -5.28 12.98
CA ARG A 494 1.44 -4.39 13.69
C ARG A 494 2.44 -5.11 14.60
N GLY A 495 2.19 -6.38 14.95
CA GLY A 495 3.04 -7.20 15.81
C GLY A 495 2.26 -7.99 16.87
N THR A 496 2.95 -8.50 17.90
CA THR A 496 2.33 -9.25 19.00
C THR A 496 1.55 -8.32 19.93
N ILE A 497 0.23 -8.22 19.69
CA ILE A 497 -0.69 -7.35 20.43
C ILE A 497 -1.77 -8.18 21.11
N HIS A 498 -1.92 -8.03 22.42
CA HIS A 498 -2.99 -8.65 23.20
C HIS A 498 -4.07 -7.62 23.48
N SER A 499 -5.30 -7.86 23.00
CA SER A 499 -6.43 -6.97 23.27
C SER A 499 -7.36 -7.52 24.34
N THR A 500 -7.75 -6.68 25.30
CA THR A 500 -8.81 -7.02 26.26
C THR A 500 -10.10 -6.34 25.84
N ALA A 501 -11.09 -7.13 25.40
CA ALA A 501 -12.36 -6.60 24.93
C ALA A 501 -13.41 -6.52 26.04
N TYR A 502 -14.22 -5.47 26.01
CA TYR A 502 -15.28 -5.19 26.98
C TYR A 502 -16.61 -4.91 26.28
N LYS A 503 -17.70 -5.37 26.90
CA LYS A 503 -19.06 -5.02 26.50
C LYS A 503 -19.48 -3.76 27.26
N CYS A 504 -20.02 -2.78 26.52
CA CYS A 504 -20.41 -1.48 27.04
C CYS A 504 -21.83 -1.10 26.59
N LEU A 505 -22.48 -0.25 27.38
CA LEU A 505 -23.76 0.38 27.02
C LEU A 505 -23.59 1.90 26.94
N VAL A 506 -24.35 2.51 26.03
CA VAL A 506 -24.47 3.97 25.92
C VAL A 506 -25.94 4.39 25.88
N ASP A 507 -26.32 5.30 26.78
CA ASP A 507 -27.70 5.78 26.88
C ASP A 507 -27.99 6.92 25.89
N ASP A 508 -27.00 7.79 25.66
CA ASP A 508 -27.12 8.98 24.82
C ASP A 508 -26.01 9.04 23.75
N THR A 509 -26.43 8.99 22.49
CA THR A 509 -25.55 9.08 21.32
C THR A 509 -25.61 10.44 20.63
N SER A 510 -26.37 11.41 21.18
CA SER A 510 -26.55 12.74 20.57
C SER A 510 -25.26 13.56 20.45
N ASN A 511 -24.30 13.29 21.35
CA ASN A 511 -23.00 13.96 21.39
C ASN A 511 -21.90 13.24 20.61
N MET A 512 -22.26 12.18 19.86
CA MET A 512 -21.33 11.40 19.06
C MET A 512 -20.67 12.29 18.00
N ARG A 513 -19.34 12.41 18.10
CA ARG A 513 -18.50 13.17 17.17
C ARG A 513 -17.17 12.44 17.02
N ASN A 514 -16.54 12.60 15.88
CA ASN A 514 -15.22 12.03 15.60
C ASN A 514 -14.13 12.74 16.43
N GLY A 515 -13.17 11.96 16.90
CA GLY A 515 -11.89 12.45 17.40
C GLY A 515 -10.88 12.74 16.28
N ASP A 516 -9.71 13.28 16.61
CA ASP A 516 -8.67 13.65 15.63
C ASP A 516 -8.16 12.46 14.78
N ASP A 517 -8.26 11.23 15.30
CA ASP A 517 -7.73 10.00 14.69
C ASP A 517 -8.79 9.08 14.03
N SER A 518 -10.10 9.39 14.12
CA SER A 518 -11.17 8.63 13.45
C SER A 518 -11.76 9.42 12.28
N LYS A 519 -11.98 8.75 11.13
CA LYS A 519 -12.54 9.42 9.93
C LYS A 519 -14.01 9.77 10.13
N GLU A 520 -14.77 8.83 10.69
CA GLU A 520 -16.22 8.89 10.92
C GLU A 520 -16.56 7.95 12.10
N VAL A 521 -17.56 8.32 12.91
CA VAL A 521 -18.15 7.44 13.94
C VAL A 521 -19.60 7.19 13.53
N GLU A 522 -20.03 5.94 13.52
CA GLU A 522 -21.34 5.56 12.99
C GLU A 522 -22.06 4.55 13.90
N LEU A 523 -23.38 4.71 14.00
CA LEU A 523 -24.26 3.71 14.59
C LEU A 523 -24.69 2.72 13.51
N ILE A 524 -24.27 1.47 13.66
CA ILE A 524 -24.54 0.40 12.71
C ILE A 524 -25.59 -0.54 13.30
N SER A 525 -26.67 -0.81 12.55
CA SER A 525 -27.66 -1.79 12.94
C SER A 525 -27.08 -3.22 12.93
N LYS A 526 -27.61 -4.12 13.77
CA LYS A 526 -27.17 -5.52 13.81
C LYS A 526 -27.29 -6.23 12.45
N GLU A 527 -28.26 -5.84 11.63
CA GLU A 527 -28.43 -6.39 10.28
C GLU A 527 -27.29 -5.99 9.36
N ARG A 528 -26.99 -4.68 9.26
CA ARG A 528 -25.89 -4.18 8.43
C ARG A 528 -24.53 -4.68 8.90
N LEU A 529 -24.37 -4.89 10.21
CA LEU A 529 -23.11 -5.37 10.81
C LEU A 529 -22.67 -6.73 10.26
N LYS A 530 -23.59 -7.59 9.81
CA LYS A 530 -23.27 -8.92 9.25
C LYS A 530 -22.47 -8.85 7.96
N ASP A 531 -22.75 -7.82 7.15
CA ASP A 531 -22.20 -7.61 5.82
C ASP A 531 -21.01 -6.63 5.79
N LEU A 532 -20.66 -6.05 6.94
CA LEU A 532 -19.51 -5.14 7.04
C LEU A 532 -18.18 -5.90 7.14
N GLU A 533 -17.18 -5.35 6.46
CA GLU A 533 -15.78 -5.68 6.69
C GLU A 533 -15.25 -4.92 7.91
N LEU A 534 -14.77 -5.69 8.89
CA LEU A 534 -14.23 -5.17 10.14
C LEU A 534 -12.71 -5.33 10.14
N ALA A 535 -12.01 -4.35 10.72
CA ALA A 535 -10.57 -4.41 10.90
C ALA A 535 -10.17 -5.53 11.88
N PHE A 536 -8.99 -6.10 11.69
CA PHE A 536 -8.39 -7.11 12.57
C PHE A 536 -9.32 -8.33 12.80
N ASP A 537 -9.34 -8.84 14.03
CA ASP A 537 -10.22 -9.90 14.51
C ASP A 537 -11.53 -9.35 15.13
N HIS A 538 -11.91 -8.10 14.88
CA HIS A 538 -13.07 -7.47 15.54
C HIS A 538 -14.39 -8.20 15.24
N LYS A 539 -14.50 -8.87 14.09
CA LYS A 539 -15.64 -9.74 13.77
C LYS A 539 -15.78 -10.91 14.76
N LYS A 540 -14.65 -11.45 15.25
CA LYS A 540 -14.60 -12.48 16.29
C LYS A 540 -14.98 -11.90 17.65
N ILE A 541 -14.44 -10.74 18.02
CA ILE A 541 -14.77 -10.04 19.27
C ILE A 541 -16.28 -9.78 19.37
N ILE A 542 -16.90 -9.27 18.31
CA ILE A 542 -18.35 -9.03 18.28
C ILE A 542 -19.12 -10.34 18.40
N LYS A 543 -18.69 -11.42 17.72
CA LYS A 543 -19.35 -12.72 17.83
C LYS A 543 -19.32 -13.26 19.27
N GLU A 544 -18.20 -13.13 19.97
CA GLU A 544 -18.06 -13.57 21.37
C GLU A 544 -18.76 -12.66 22.39
N SER A 545 -19.18 -11.46 21.99
CA SER A 545 -19.94 -10.54 22.84
C SER A 545 -21.42 -10.92 23.06
N ASN A 546 -21.91 -11.95 22.35
CA ASN A 546 -23.30 -12.43 22.33
C ASN A 546 -24.31 -11.28 22.14
N ILE A 547 -24.04 -10.39 21.19
CA ILE A 547 -24.95 -9.29 20.83
C ILE A 547 -25.96 -9.70 19.75
N PHE A 548 -25.68 -10.80 19.05
CA PHE A 548 -26.57 -11.38 18.04
C PHE A 548 -27.54 -12.43 18.60
N ASP A 549 -27.40 -12.78 19.88
CA ASP A 549 -28.34 -13.60 20.65
C ASP A 549 -29.29 -12.68 21.43
#